data_AF-A0A944Z2V8-F1
#
_entry.id   AF-A0A944Z2V8-F1
#
_cell.length_a   1.000
_cell.length_b   1.000
_cell.length_c   1.000
_cell.angle_alpha   90.00
_cell.angle_beta   90.00
_cell.angle_gamma   90.00
#
_symmetry.space_group_name_H-M   'P 1'
#
loop_
_entity.id
_entity.type
_entity.pdbx_description
1 polymer ?
#
loop_
_entity_poly.entity_id
_entity_poly.type
_entity_poly.pdbx_seq_one_letter_code
_entity_poly.pdbx_strand_id
1 'polypeptide(L)'
;MVKKPVLTMLLTAAVYVALLKVMSLVRISYLIGSKHLCFSASQAVAPLTGAFLGLGGISMVFGLRTIMQLAGTGLHINLTLYHIPTFFASFYWRSDKRLFTIGVPILCMLLFVLHPQGSGAWMYSLYWLIPPLCALKKNKSILLTALGSTFTAHAVGSIIWLYCLGLPTAAWIGLIPMVAVERLLNTLVLVGAYTLVKSTKSVILKVWRTRTRPQSSLT
;
A
#
# COMPACT_ATOMS: atom_id res chain seq x y z
N MET A 1 26.42 -5.72 -22.01
CA MET A 1 25.56 -6.86 -21.61
C MET A 1 24.88 -6.56 -20.27
N VAL A 2 23.55 -6.45 -20.25
CA VAL A 2 22.81 -6.31 -18.98
C VAL A 2 22.90 -7.63 -18.21
N LYS A 3 23.35 -7.59 -16.95
CA LYS A 3 23.45 -8.78 -16.10
C LYS A 3 22.05 -9.39 -15.89
N LYS A 4 21.94 -10.73 -15.94
CA LYS A 4 20.68 -11.49 -15.74
C LYS A 4 19.77 -10.96 -14.61
N PRO A 5 20.28 -10.64 -13.39
CA PRO A 5 19.44 -10.10 -12.32
C PRO A 5 18.84 -8.73 -12.64
N VAL A 6 19.59 -7.85 -13.32
CA VAL A 6 19.15 -6.49 -13.66
C VAL A 6 17.98 -6.53 -14.66
N LEU A 7 18.07 -7.37 -15.68
CA LEU A 7 16.97 -7.52 -16.65
C LEU A 7 15.67 -7.99 -15.96
N THR A 8 15.77 -8.95 -15.05
CA THR A 8 14.59 -9.47 -14.34
C THR A 8 13.98 -8.44 -13.40
N MET A 9 14.79 -7.58 -12.80
CA MET A 9 14.34 -6.44 -11.99
C MET A 9 13.58 -5.43 -12.85
N LEU A 10 14.15 -5.04 -14.00
CA LEU A 10 13.53 -4.09 -14.92
C LEU A 10 12.19 -4.60 -15.47
N LEU A 11 12.12 -5.87 -15.85
CA LEU A 11 10.87 -6.49 -16.32
C LEU A 11 9.80 -6.54 -15.23
N THR A 12 10.19 -6.89 -13.99
CA THR A 12 9.27 -6.91 -12.84
C THR A 12 8.74 -5.49 -12.57
N ALA A 13 9.62 -4.48 -12.63
CA ALA A 13 9.24 -3.08 -12.45
C ALA A 13 8.27 -2.62 -13.55
N ALA A 14 8.55 -2.96 -14.83
CA ALA A 14 7.68 -2.61 -15.94
C ALA A 14 6.28 -3.22 -15.81
N VAL A 15 6.19 -4.52 -15.48
CA VAL A 15 4.91 -5.22 -15.24
C VAL A 15 4.16 -4.57 -14.07
N TYR A 16 4.87 -4.21 -13.00
CA TYR A 16 4.27 -3.57 -11.84
C TYR A 16 3.73 -2.17 -12.15
N VAL A 17 4.49 -1.34 -12.87
CA VAL A 17 4.06 0.00 -13.29
C VAL A 17 2.86 -0.09 -14.23
N ALA A 18 2.86 -1.03 -15.18
CA ALA A 18 1.71 -1.28 -16.04
C ALA A 18 0.47 -1.67 -15.23
N LEU A 19 0.62 -2.56 -14.25
CA LEU A 19 -0.46 -2.93 -13.33
C LEU A 19 -1.01 -1.72 -12.57
N LEU A 20 -0.15 -0.88 -11.99
CA LEU A 20 -0.58 0.35 -11.32
C LEU A 20 -1.37 1.27 -12.24
N LYS A 21 -0.93 1.42 -13.50
CA LYS A 21 -1.62 2.25 -14.47
C LYS A 21 -2.98 1.69 -14.85
N VAL A 22 -3.10 0.38 -15.10
CA VAL A 22 -4.39 -0.28 -15.38
C VAL A 22 -5.32 -0.15 -14.18
N MET A 23 -4.83 -0.41 -12.97
CA MET A 23 -5.62 -0.28 -11.74
C MET A 23 -6.04 1.16 -11.44
N SER A 24 -5.34 2.16 -12.00
CA SER A 24 -5.73 3.58 -11.86
C SER A 24 -7.01 3.93 -12.63
N LEU A 25 -7.40 3.10 -13.61
CA LEU A 25 -8.64 3.27 -14.38
C LEU A 25 -9.87 2.84 -13.57
N VAL A 26 -9.70 1.98 -12.56
CA VAL A 26 -10.78 1.48 -11.72
C VAL A 26 -10.97 2.38 -10.51
N ARG A 27 -12.15 2.99 -10.42
CA ARG A 27 -12.64 3.80 -9.30
C ARG A 27 -13.56 2.93 -8.43
N ILE A 28 -13.25 2.79 -7.14
CA ILE A 28 -13.98 1.90 -6.23
C ILE A 28 -15.05 2.66 -5.47
N SER A 29 -14.67 3.71 -4.73
CA SER A 29 -15.60 4.46 -3.88
C SER A 29 -15.20 5.92 -3.77
N TYR A 30 -16.15 6.81 -3.46
CA TYR A 30 -15.83 8.17 -3.04
C TYR A 30 -15.40 8.18 -1.57
N LEU A 31 -14.42 9.02 -1.23
CA LEU A 31 -14.05 9.20 0.17
C LEU A 31 -15.14 10.00 0.88
N ILE A 32 -15.68 9.41 1.95
CA ILE A 32 -16.66 10.08 2.80
C ILE A 32 -16.02 11.34 3.40
N GLY A 33 -16.66 12.49 3.16
CA GLY A 33 -16.13 13.81 3.52
C GLY A 33 -15.48 14.58 2.38
N SER A 34 -15.39 14.02 1.16
CA SER A 34 -14.94 14.76 -0.03
C SER A 34 -15.78 14.45 -1.27
N LYS A 35 -16.22 15.51 -1.97
CA LYS A 35 -17.01 15.41 -3.20
C LYS A 35 -16.17 15.13 -4.46
N HIS A 36 -14.84 15.27 -4.37
CA HIS A 36 -13.95 15.21 -5.53
C HIS A 36 -12.93 14.07 -5.45
N LEU A 37 -12.88 13.35 -4.32
CA LEU A 37 -11.81 12.40 -4.05
C LEU A 37 -12.35 10.98 -4.09
N CYS A 38 -11.74 10.16 -4.95
CA CYS A 38 -12.17 8.79 -5.21
C CYS A 38 -11.03 7.82 -4.91
N PHE A 39 -11.34 6.78 -4.15
CA PHE A 39 -10.46 5.67 -3.89
C PHE A 39 -10.36 4.80 -5.16
N SER A 40 -9.18 4.76 -5.77
CA SER A 40 -8.89 3.94 -6.93
C SER A 40 -8.25 2.62 -6.53
N ALA A 41 -8.47 1.56 -7.31
CA ALA A 41 -7.80 0.27 -7.13
C ALA A 41 -6.26 0.39 -7.17
N SER A 42 -5.72 1.40 -7.86
CA SER A 42 -4.28 1.71 -7.83
C SER A 42 -3.75 2.00 -6.42
N GLN A 43 -4.55 2.61 -5.54
CA GLN A 43 -4.17 2.88 -4.15
C GLN A 43 -4.15 1.61 -3.30
N ALA A 44 -5.00 0.64 -3.63
CA ALA A 44 -4.97 -0.68 -2.99
C ALA A 44 -3.72 -1.48 -3.35
N VAL A 45 -3.20 -1.32 -4.57
CA VAL A 45 -2.05 -2.09 -5.11
C VAL A 45 -0.70 -1.36 -4.92
N ALA A 46 -0.71 -0.06 -4.64
CA ALA A 46 0.49 0.75 -4.39
C ALA A 46 1.46 0.18 -3.33
N PRO A 47 1.00 -0.48 -2.23
CA PRO A 47 1.91 -1.08 -1.25
C PRO A 47 2.85 -2.16 -1.80
N LEU A 48 2.54 -2.77 -2.95
CA LEU A 48 3.43 -3.75 -3.61
C LEU A 48 4.73 -3.13 -4.13
N THR A 49 4.84 -1.80 -4.15
CA THR A 49 6.12 -1.11 -4.37
C THR A 49 7.16 -1.64 -3.40
N GLY A 50 6.78 -1.83 -2.13
CA GLY A 50 7.67 -2.43 -1.13
C GLY A 50 8.02 -3.89 -1.43
N ALA A 51 7.07 -4.67 -1.95
CA ALA A 51 7.27 -6.09 -2.27
C ALA A 51 8.26 -6.31 -3.42
N PHE A 52 8.13 -5.55 -4.50
CA PHE A 52 8.84 -5.81 -5.76
C PHE A 52 10.02 -4.88 -6.03
N LEU A 53 9.94 -3.63 -5.56
CA LEU A 53 10.98 -2.62 -5.80
C LEU A 53 11.83 -2.36 -4.54
N GLY A 54 11.46 -2.94 -3.40
CA GLY A 54 12.21 -2.83 -2.15
C GLY A 54 12.25 -1.41 -1.58
N LEU A 55 13.12 -1.17 -0.59
CA LEU A 55 13.19 0.12 0.10
C LEU A 55 13.55 1.28 -0.84
N GLY A 56 14.54 1.09 -1.71
CA GLY A 56 14.91 2.09 -2.72
C GLY A 56 13.77 2.41 -3.68
N GLY A 57 12.98 1.39 -4.07
CA GLY A 57 11.79 1.56 -4.88
C GLY A 57 10.68 2.37 -4.21
N ILE A 58 10.46 2.15 -2.91
CA ILE A 58 9.49 2.94 -2.13
C ILE A 58 9.88 4.41 -2.17
N SER A 59 11.13 4.73 -1.82
CA SER A 59 11.64 6.11 -1.81
C SER A 59 11.62 6.74 -3.20
N MET A 60 11.99 5.99 -4.24
CA MET A 60 11.99 6.46 -5.63
C MET A 60 10.58 6.77 -6.12
N VAL A 61 9.63 5.85 -5.98
CA VAL A 61 8.25 6.05 -6.45
C VAL A 61 7.58 7.19 -5.69
N PHE A 62 7.78 7.26 -4.37
CA PHE A 62 7.26 8.35 -3.56
C PHE A 62 7.89 9.69 -3.97
N GLY A 63 9.22 9.77 -4.02
CA GLY A 63 9.96 10.99 -4.37
C GLY A 63 9.64 11.52 -5.76
N LEU A 64 9.64 10.65 -6.78
CA LEU A 64 9.28 11.04 -8.15
C LEU A 64 7.84 11.57 -8.23
N ARG A 65 6.90 10.91 -7.54
CA ARG A 65 5.50 11.35 -7.54
C ARG A 65 5.34 12.69 -6.84
N THR A 66 6.06 12.92 -5.74
CA THR A 66 6.10 14.23 -5.06
C THR A 66 6.70 15.30 -5.98
N ILE A 67 7.85 15.03 -6.63
CA ILE A 67 8.48 15.99 -7.55
C ILE A 67 7.55 16.33 -8.72
N MET A 68 6.91 15.33 -9.34
CA MET A 68 5.97 15.57 -10.45
C MET A 68 4.77 16.42 -10.02
N GLN A 69 4.29 16.26 -8.79
CA GLN A 69 3.21 17.09 -8.23
C GLN A 69 3.67 18.53 -7.98
N LEU A 70 4.87 18.69 -7.41
CA LEU A 70 5.48 20.00 -7.20
C LEU A 70 5.71 20.74 -8.52
N ALA A 71 6.18 20.05 -9.56
CA ALA A 71 6.51 20.62 -10.86
C ALA A 71 5.28 20.90 -11.75
N GLY A 72 4.23 20.09 -11.65
CA GLY A 72 3.10 20.13 -12.58
C GLY A 72 1.87 20.91 -12.10
N THR A 73 1.62 21.00 -10.80
CA THR A 73 0.34 21.52 -10.27
C THR A 73 0.46 22.36 -9.00
N GLY A 74 1.66 22.55 -8.44
CA GLY A 74 1.85 23.15 -7.10
C GLY A 74 1.47 22.19 -5.96
N LEU A 75 1.79 22.57 -4.71
CA LEU A 75 1.45 21.81 -3.50
C LEU A 75 -0.07 21.82 -3.24
N HIS A 76 -0.82 21.03 -3.99
CA HIS A 76 -2.16 20.66 -3.56
C HIS A 76 -2.01 19.74 -2.35
N ILE A 77 -2.30 20.27 -1.16
CA ILE A 77 -2.32 19.52 0.12
C ILE A 77 -3.08 18.19 -0.06
N ASN A 78 -4.17 18.24 -0.83
CA ASN A 78 -5.01 17.09 -1.17
C ASN A 78 -4.24 15.97 -1.87
N LEU A 79 -3.28 16.23 -2.77
CA LEU A 79 -2.54 15.18 -3.50
C LEU A 79 -1.46 14.51 -2.64
N THR A 80 -0.79 15.28 -1.78
CA THR A 80 0.32 14.76 -0.95
C THR A 80 -0.22 13.84 0.15
N LEU A 81 -1.39 14.17 0.70
CA LEU A 81 -2.06 13.42 1.77
C LEU A 81 -2.46 11.99 1.37
N TYR A 82 -2.64 11.69 0.09
CA TYR A 82 -2.98 10.33 -0.38
C TYR A 82 -1.81 9.38 -0.57
N HIS A 83 -0.60 9.92 -0.75
CA HIS A 83 0.59 9.08 -1.00
C HIS A 83 1.33 8.70 0.28
N ILE A 84 1.17 9.49 1.34
CA ILE A 84 1.77 9.18 2.64
C ILE A 84 1.22 7.85 3.22
N PRO A 85 -0.10 7.59 3.21
CA PRO A 85 -0.64 6.29 3.63
C PRO A 85 -0.03 5.09 2.89
N THR A 86 0.08 5.18 1.57
CA THR A 86 0.59 4.10 0.73
C THR A 86 2.11 3.93 0.87
N PHE A 87 2.83 5.01 1.16
CA PHE A 87 4.24 4.97 1.56
C PHE A 87 4.44 4.13 2.82
N PHE A 88 3.74 4.45 3.92
CA PHE A 88 3.84 3.68 5.17
C PHE A 88 3.37 2.23 5.03
N ALA A 89 2.32 1.99 4.23
CA ALA A 89 1.87 0.63 3.93
C ALA A 89 2.91 -0.18 3.13
N SER A 90 3.64 0.46 2.22
CA SER A 90 4.76 -0.16 1.50
C SER A 90 5.92 -0.50 2.45
N PHE A 91 6.21 0.39 3.41
CA PHE A 91 7.20 0.12 4.46
C PHE A 91 6.76 -1.04 5.36
N TYR A 92 5.50 -1.07 5.79
CA TYR A 92 4.94 -2.20 6.55
C TYR A 92 5.12 -3.51 5.78
N TRP A 93 4.85 -3.52 4.48
CA TRP A 93 5.00 -4.73 3.66
C TRP A 93 6.45 -5.21 3.59
N ARG A 94 7.39 -4.28 3.39
CA ARG A 94 8.80 -4.63 3.15
C ARG A 94 9.63 -4.83 4.40
N SER A 95 9.28 -4.18 5.51
CA SER A 95 10.11 -4.07 6.70
C SER A 95 9.61 -4.94 7.84
N ASP A 96 10.53 -5.64 8.51
CA ASP A 96 10.27 -6.36 9.76
C ASP A 96 10.51 -5.49 11.00
N LYS A 97 11.02 -4.25 10.81
CA LYS A 97 11.26 -3.33 11.92
C LYS A 97 9.96 -3.01 12.67
N ARG A 98 9.98 -3.22 13.99
CA ARG A 98 8.85 -2.94 14.90
C ARG A 98 8.35 -1.50 14.81
N LEU A 99 9.21 -0.54 14.44
CA LEU A 99 8.80 0.85 14.23
C LEU A 99 7.66 0.97 13.21
N PHE A 100 7.78 0.32 12.05
CA PHE A 100 6.78 0.43 10.98
C PHE A 100 5.60 -0.52 11.16
N THR A 101 5.83 -1.65 11.82
CA THR A 101 4.80 -2.70 11.97
C THR A 101 3.96 -2.56 13.22
N ILE A 102 4.50 -1.96 14.28
CA ILE A 102 3.83 -1.74 15.57
C ILE A 102 3.80 -0.24 15.90
N GLY A 103 4.95 0.44 15.83
CA GLY A 103 5.08 1.84 16.25
C GLY A 103 4.15 2.79 15.50
N VAL A 104 4.12 2.73 14.16
CA VAL A 104 3.29 3.61 13.33
C VAL A 104 1.79 3.43 13.61
N PRO A 105 1.20 2.21 13.57
CA PRO A 105 -0.21 2.00 13.93
C PRO A 105 -0.57 2.47 15.34
N ILE A 106 0.28 2.18 16.34
CA ILE A 106 0.04 2.60 17.73
C ILE A 106 0.15 4.11 17.88
N LEU A 107 1.11 4.76 17.24
CA LEU A 107 1.20 6.21 17.22
C LEU A 107 -0.05 6.85 16.62
N CYS A 108 -0.57 6.29 15.52
CA CYS A 108 -1.83 6.75 14.96
C CYS A 108 -2.96 6.58 15.99
N MET A 109 -3.05 5.44 16.66
CA MET A 109 -4.05 5.18 17.71
C MET A 109 -4.04 6.26 18.79
N LEU A 110 -2.85 6.58 19.29
CA LEU A 110 -2.67 7.63 20.30
C LEU A 110 -3.09 9.00 19.76
N LEU A 111 -2.63 9.39 18.58
CA LEU A 111 -2.98 10.69 17.99
C LEU A 111 -4.49 10.83 17.75
N PHE A 112 -5.17 9.76 17.34
CA PHE A 112 -6.63 9.78 17.14
C PHE A 112 -7.38 9.96 18.46
N VAL A 113 -7.02 9.18 19.48
CA VAL A 113 -7.70 9.23 20.78
C VAL A 113 -7.43 10.55 21.52
N LEU A 114 -6.27 11.19 21.29
CA LEU A 114 -5.97 12.51 21.85
C LEU A 114 -6.76 13.66 21.20
N HIS A 115 -7.29 13.47 20.00
CA HIS A 115 -8.08 14.48 19.31
C HIS A 115 -9.55 14.47 19.81
N PRO A 116 -10.22 15.61 20.06
CA PRO A 116 -11.57 15.61 20.65
C PRO A 116 -12.62 14.78 19.90
N GLN A 117 -12.59 14.83 18.56
CA GLN A 117 -13.50 14.09 17.69
C GLN A 117 -13.16 12.59 17.67
N GLY A 118 -11.87 12.25 17.74
CA GLY A 118 -11.38 10.88 17.72
C GLY A 118 -11.52 10.20 19.08
N SER A 119 -11.42 10.93 20.19
CA SER A 119 -11.73 10.43 21.54
C SER A 119 -13.20 10.00 21.65
N GLY A 120 -14.12 10.78 21.09
CA GLY A 120 -15.54 10.42 20.99
C GLY A 120 -15.81 9.20 20.10
N ALA A 121 -14.88 8.83 19.22
CA ALA A 121 -14.98 7.67 18.33
C ALA A 121 -13.86 6.65 18.57
N TRP A 122 -13.31 6.56 19.80
CA TRP A 122 -12.10 5.80 20.10
C TRP A 122 -12.15 4.34 19.60
N MET A 123 -13.32 3.72 19.58
CA MET A 123 -13.54 2.35 19.07
C MET A 123 -13.07 2.18 17.61
N TYR A 124 -13.17 3.24 16.81
CA TYR A 124 -12.68 3.28 15.43
C TYR A 124 -11.18 2.97 15.34
N SER A 125 -10.40 3.42 16.33
CA SER A 125 -8.95 3.22 16.36
C SER A 125 -8.54 1.77 16.67
N LEU A 126 -9.46 0.92 17.17
CA LEU A 126 -9.18 -0.49 17.48
C LEU A 126 -8.78 -1.31 16.24
N TYR A 127 -9.21 -0.89 15.04
CA TYR A 127 -8.73 -1.46 13.79
C TYR A 127 -7.20 -1.41 13.66
N TRP A 128 -6.54 -0.47 14.33
CA TRP A 128 -5.09 -0.28 14.22
C TRP A 128 -4.29 -1.16 15.19
N LEU A 129 -4.97 -2.01 15.96
CA LEU A 129 -4.38 -3.18 16.61
C LEU A 129 -4.13 -4.33 15.61
N ILE A 130 -4.82 -4.36 14.47
CA ILE A 130 -4.68 -5.43 13.47
C ILE A 130 -3.26 -5.51 12.90
N PRO A 131 -2.59 -4.41 12.45
CA PRO A 131 -1.22 -4.51 11.95
C PRO A 131 -0.23 -5.02 13.01
N PRO A 132 -0.20 -4.51 14.26
CA PRO A 132 0.62 -5.09 15.32
C PRO A 132 0.37 -6.59 15.53
N LEU A 133 -0.89 -7.02 15.60
CA LEU A 133 -1.24 -8.44 15.77
C LEU A 133 -0.75 -9.30 14.59
N CYS A 134 -0.89 -8.81 13.35
CA CYS A 134 -0.32 -9.46 12.18
C CYS A 134 1.22 -9.51 12.23
N ALA A 135 1.85 -8.51 12.84
CA ALA A 135 3.29 -8.40 12.96
C ALA A 135 3.91 -9.38 13.95
N LEU A 136 3.16 -9.83 14.96
CA LEU A 136 3.62 -10.80 15.96
C LEU A 136 3.88 -12.20 15.37
N LYS A 137 3.28 -12.52 14.20
CA LYS A 137 3.47 -13.83 13.57
C LYS A 137 4.81 -13.90 12.84
N LYS A 138 5.68 -14.82 13.28
CA LYS A 138 7.03 -15.05 12.72
C LYS A 138 7.02 -15.37 11.21
N ASN A 139 6.05 -16.17 10.76
CA ASN A 139 5.85 -16.53 9.35
C ASN A 139 4.55 -15.92 8.84
N LYS A 140 4.62 -14.67 8.36
CA LYS A 140 3.46 -13.97 7.81
C LYS A 140 3.06 -14.58 6.47
N SER A 141 1.81 -15.02 6.37
CA SER A 141 1.22 -15.33 5.07
C SER A 141 1.07 -14.03 4.27
N ILE A 142 0.99 -14.15 2.93
CA ILE A 142 0.75 -13.00 2.05
C ILE A 142 -0.54 -12.27 2.47
N LEU A 143 -1.56 -13.02 2.90
CA LEU A 143 -2.82 -12.46 3.41
C LEU A 143 -2.60 -11.59 4.66
N LEU A 144 -1.83 -12.06 5.65
CA LEU A 144 -1.54 -11.29 6.86
C LEU A 144 -0.66 -10.06 6.59
N THR A 145 0.29 -10.19 5.66
CA THR A 145 1.11 -9.06 5.22
C THR A 145 0.24 -8.01 4.53
N ALA A 146 -0.66 -8.42 3.65
CA ALA A 146 -1.60 -7.54 2.98
C ALA A 146 -2.57 -6.88 3.95
N LEU A 147 -3.14 -7.64 4.89
CA LEU A 147 -4.06 -7.13 5.90
C LEU A 147 -3.39 -6.06 6.76
N GLY A 148 -2.21 -6.34 7.31
CA GLY A 148 -1.49 -5.35 8.10
C GLY A 148 -1.06 -4.12 7.28
N SER A 149 -0.73 -4.30 6.00
CA SER A 149 -0.38 -3.19 5.10
C SER A 149 -1.57 -2.28 4.82
N THR A 150 -2.75 -2.84 4.52
CA THR A 150 -3.97 -2.06 4.24
C THR A 150 -4.50 -1.32 5.47
N PHE A 151 -4.41 -1.93 6.65
CA PHE A 151 -4.77 -1.28 7.92
C PHE A 151 -3.72 -0.25 8.36
N THR A 152 -2.43 -0.40 7.99
CA THR A 152 -1.42 0.64 8.22
C THR A 152 -1.66 1.87 7.35
N ALA A 153 -1.96 1.69 6.05
CA ALA A 153 -2.40 2.80 5.20
C ALA A 153 -3.62 3.50 5.79
N HIS A 154 -4.58 2.72 6.28
CA HIS A 154 -5.78 3.26 6.88
C HIS A 154 -5.52 4.07 8.14
N ALA A 155 -4.70 3.57 9.06
CA ALA A 155 -4.33 4.31 10.27
C ALA A 155 -3.72 5.68 9.94
N VAL A 156 -2.71 5.71 9.07
CA VAL A 156 -2.04 6.96 8.66
C VAL A 156 -3.00 7.89 7.91
N GLY A 157 -3.81 7.34 7.01
CA GLY A 157 -4.81 8.11 6.26
C GLY A 157 -5.89 8.72 7.16
N SER A 158 -6.34 7.99 8.18
CA SER A 158 -7.35 8.48 9.13
C SER A 158 -6.83 9.60 10.01
N ILE A 159 -5.56 9.57 10.43
CA ILE A 159 -4.95 10.71 11.15
C ILE A 159 -4.85 11.93 10.27
N ILE A 160 -4.34 11.77 9.05
CA ILE A 160 -4.32 12.84 8.06
C ILE A 160 -5.72 13.45 7.88
N TRP A 161 -6.74 12.61 7.72
CA TRP A 161 -8.11 13.06 7.53
C TRP A 161 -8.68 13.78 8.74
N LEU A 162 -8.40 13.27 9.95
CA LEU A 162 -8.84 13.85 11.21
C LEU A 162 -8.30 15.27 11.38
N TYR A 163 -7.01 15.47 11.18
CA TYR A 163 -6.35 16.75 11.42
C TYR A 163 -6.50 17.74 10.26
N CYS A 164 -6.75 17.27 9.02
CA CYS A 164 -6.91 18.16 7.87
C CYS A 164 -8.37 18.50 7.53
N LEU A 165 -9.32 17.60 7.79
CA LEU A 165 -10.72 17.75 7.35
C LEU A 165 -11.74 17.72 8.50
N GLY A 166 -11.34 17.30 9.70
CA GLY A 166 -12.13 17.53 10.92
C GLY A 166 -13.53 16.90 10.92
N LEU A 167 -13.67 15.64 10.48
CA LEU A 167 -14.96 14.95 10.50
C LEU A 167 -15.56 14.87 11.92
N PRO A 168 -16.90 15.00 12.08
CA PRO A 168 -17.55 14.87 13.37
C PRO A 168 -17.50 13.41 13.87
N THR A 169 -17.55 13.23 15.19
CA THR A 169 -17.53 11.91 15.86
C THR A 169 -18.55 10.93 15.28
N ALA A 170 -19.78 11.38 15.00
CA ALA A 170 -20.82 10.52 14.42
C ALA A 170 -20.42 9.95 13.04
N ALA A 171 -19.70 10.73 12.22
CA ALA A 171 -19.20 10.25 10.93
C ALA A 171 -18.14 9.17 11.12
N TRP A 172 -17.22 9.34 12.08
CA TRP A 172 -16.23 8.31 12.42
C TRP A 172 -16.87 7.00 12.89
N ILE A 173 -17.91 7.08 13.73
CA ILE A 173 -18.66 5.90 14.17
C ILE A 173 -19.35 5.23 12.97
N GLY A 174 -19.99 6.00 12.10
CA GLY A 174 -20.63 5.47 10.88
C GLY A 174 -19.66 4.82 9.89
N LEU A 175 -18.38 5.23 9.92
CA LEU A 175 -17.33 4.63 9.09
C LEU A 175 -16.89 3.24 9.56
N ILE A 176 -17.16 2.84 10.81
CA ILE A 176 -16.68 1.56 11.37
C ILE A 176 -17.02 0.36 10.47
N PRO A 177 -18.28 0.10 10.07
CA PRO A 177 -18.60 -1.04 9.19
C PRO A 177 -18.00 -0.90 7.79
N MET A 178 -17.96 0.33 7.24
CA MET A 178 -17.40 0.59 5.93
C MET A 178 -15.91 0.30 5.86
N VAL A 179 -15.17 0.66 6.92
CA VAL A 179 -13.73 0.37 7.02
C VAL A 179 -13.47 -1.12 6.95
N ALA A 180 -14.23 -1.95 7.67
CA ALA A 180 -14.07 -3.40 7.59
C ALA A 180 -14.21 -3.90 6.16
N VAL A 181 -15.29 -3.52 5.46
CA VAL A 181 -15.56 -3.95 4.09
C VAL A 181 -14.45 -3.49 3.14
N GLU A 182 -14.10 -2.20 3.17
CA GLU A 182 -13.08 -1.65 2.29
C GLU A 182 -11.69 -2.25 2.54
N ARG A 183 -11.32 -2.48 3.81
CA ARG A 183 -10.01 -3.03 4.13
C ARG A 183 -9.88 -4.49 3.76
N LEU A 184 -10.95 -5.27 3.92
CA LEU A 184 -10.98 -6.66 3.46
C LEU A 184 -10.92 -6.73 1.94
N LEU A 185 -11.71 -5.92 1.23
CA LEU A 185 -11.68 -5.85 -0.23
C LEU A 185 -10.28 -5.44 -0.74
N ASN A 186 -9.70 -4.39 -0.17
CA ASN A 186 -8.35 -3.94 -0.53
C ASN A 186 -7.29 -5.00 -0.27
N THR A 187 -7.45 -5.77 0.82
CA THR A 187 -6.56 -6.88 1.13
C THR A 187 -6.64 -7.96 0.05
N LEU A 188 -7.85 -8.33 -0.39
CA LEU A 188 -8.04 -9.31 -1.46
C LEU A 188 -7.46 -8.84 -2.80
N VAL A 189 -7.72 -7.59 -3.18
CA VAL A 189 -7.14 -6.96 -4.38
C VAL A 189 -5.62 -6.99 -4.32
N LEU A 190 -5.04 -6.63 -3.17
CA LEU A 190 -3.60 -6.59 -2.96
C LEU A 190 -2.95 -7.99 -3.03
N VAL A 191 -3.59 -9.00 -2.44
CA VAL A 191 -3.14 -10.41 -2.53
C VAL A 191 -3.23 -10.92 -3.98
N GLY A 192 -4.33 -10.64 -4.68
CA GLY A 192 -4.51 -11.01 -6.09
C GLY A 192 -3.44 -10.38 -6.98
N ALA A 193 -3.22 -9.08 -6.83
CA ALA A 193 -2.19 -8.33 -7.55
C ALA A 193 -0.78 -8.86 -7.27
N TYR A 194 -0.45 -9.16 -6.01
CA TYR A 194 0.84 -9.76 -5.66
C TYR A 194 1.05 -11.11 -6.36
N THR A 195 0.01 -11.95 -6.33
CA THR A 195 0.06 -13.29 -6.93
C THR A 195 0.22 -13.20 -8.45
N LEU A 196 -0.48 -12.28 -9.11
CA LEU A 196 -0.35 -12.02 -10.53
C LEU A 196 1.09 -11.66 -10.91
N VAL A 197 1.67 -10.63 -10.28
CA VAL A 197 3.04 -10.18 -10.59
C VAL A 197 4.07 -11.28 -10.30
N LYS A 198 3.91 -12.01 -9.20
CA LYS A 198 4.80 -13.13 -8.84
C LYS A 198 4.72 -14.27 -9.87
N SER A 199 3.52 -14.61 -10.33
CA SER A 199 3.30 -15.63 -11.36
C SER A 199 3.89 -15.21 -12.70
N THR A 200 3.64 -13.98 -13.14
CA THR A 200 4.22 -13.42 -14.38
C THR A 200 5.74 -13.46 -14.34
N LYS A 201 6.36 -13.03 -13.23
CA LYS A 201 7.82 -13.12 -13.05
C LYS A 201 8.32 -14.55 -13.18
N SER A 202 7.60 -15.51 -12.60
CA SER A 202 7.99 -16.92 -12.62
C SER A 202 7.93 -17.51 -14.04
N VAL A 203 6.91 -17.15 -14.82
CA VAL A 203 6.78 -17.53 -16.24
C VAL A 203 7.90 -16.92 -17.08
N ILE A 204 8.17 -15.61 -16.93
CA ILE A 204 9.26 -14.92 -17.64
C ILE A 204 10.60 -15.61 -17.38
N LEU A 205 10.91 -15.91 -16.11
CA LEU A 205 12.14 -16.60 -15.73
C LEU A 205 12.22 -18.01 -16.33
N LYS A 206 11.11 -18.75 -16.38
CA LYS A 206 11.05 -20.09 -16.97
C LYS A 206 11.34 -20.05 -18.48
N VAL A 207 10.65 -19.19 -19.22
CA VAL A 207 10.84 -19.00 -20.68
C VAL A 207 12.27 -18.54 -21.00
N TRP A 208 12.81 -17.65 -20.19
CA TRP A 208 14.15 -17.13 -20.42
C TRP A 208 15.24 -18.18 -20.11
N ARG A 209 15.03 -19.05 -19.11
CA ARG A 209 15.92 -20.20 -18.82
C ARG A 209 15.92 -21.22 -19.95
N THR A 210 14.78 -21.53 -20.57
CA THR A 210 14.74 -22.49 -21.68
C THR A 210 15.46 -21.96 -22.91
N ARG A 211 15.37 -20.65 -23.19
CA ARG A 211 16.04 -20.01 -24.34
C ARG A 211 17.55 -19.84 -24.19
N THR A 212 18.07 -19.90 -22.96
CA THR A 212 19.50 -19.65 -22.67
C THR A 212 20.28 -20.92 -22.30
N ARG A 213 19.68 -22.12 -22.42
CA ARG A 213 20.41 -23.39 -22.29
C ARG A 213 21.35 -23.58 -23.49
N PRO A 214 22.66 -23.77 -23.29
CA PRO A 214 23.56 -24.10 -24.39
C PRO A 214 23.18 -25.46 -25.00
N GLN A 215 23.21 -25.55 -26.34
CA GLN A 215 22.90 -26.78 -27.10
C GLN A 215 23.91 -27.91 -26.88
N SER A 216 25.03 -27.66 -26.19
CA SER A 216 26.14 -28.61 -26.01
C SER A 216 25.90 -29.70 -24.94
N SER A 217 24.67 -29.91 -24.48
CA SER A 217 24.32 -30.97 -23.51
C SER A 217 23.35 -32.01 -24.08
N LEU A 218 23.28 -32.11 -25.40
CA LEU A 218 22.43 -33.06 -26.13
C LEU A 218 23.25 -34.07 -26.97
N THR A 219 24.54 -34.20 -26.69
CA THR A 219 25.44 -35.22 -27.26
C THR A 219 26.05 -36.03 -26.15
#